data_AF-A0A165AUP5-F1
#
_entry.id   AF-A0A165AUP5-F1
#
_cell.length_a   1.000
_cell.length_b   1.000
_cell.length_c   1.000
_cell.angle_alpha   90.00
_cell.angle_beta   90.00
_cell.angle_gamma   90.00
#
_symmetry.space_group_name_H-M   'P 1'
#
loop_
_entity.id
_entity.type
_entity.pdbx_description
1 polymer ?
#
loop_
_entity_poly.entity_id
_entity_poly.type
_entity_poly.pdbx_seq_one_letter_code
_entity_poly.pdbx_strand_id
1 'polypeptide(L)' 'MHAPLSLLKQMLKEHQIDTEKAVTFEEYIAVRLKLQELMGKFASIGEWDLYQKAADLMMHIGIQWMK' A
#
# COMPACT_ATOMS: atom_id res chain seq x y z
N MET A 1 15.09 -14.85 -5.24
CA MET A 1 13.73 -15.45 -5.24
C MET A 1 12.73 -14.31 -5.16
N HIS A 2 12.00 -14.04 -6.25
CA HIS A 2 10.89 -13.08 -6.22
C HIS A 2 9.81 -13.64 -5.28
N ALA A 3 9.30 -12.80 -4.38
CA ALA A 3 8.18 -13.18 -3.53
C ALA A 3 7.02 -13.67 -4.43
N PRO A 4 6.40 -14.81 -4.12
CA PRO A 4 5.29 -15.32 -4.92
C PRO A 4 4.16 -14.28 -4.97
N LEU A 5 3.54 -14.10 -6.14
CA LEU A 5 2.46 -13.15 -6.36
C LEU A 5 1.31 -13.29 -5.34
N SER A 6 1.09 -14.50 -4.84
CA SER A 6 0.13 -14.80 -3.77
C SER A 6 0.48 -14.11 -2.44
N LEU A 7 1.76 -14.05 -2.09
CA LEU A 7 2.23 -13.37 -0.89
C LEU A 7 2.01 -11.85 -0.98
N LEU A 8 2.27 -11.27 -2.15
CA LEU A 8 2.05 -9.83 -2.39
C LEU A 8 0.57 -9.47 -2.32
N LYS A 9 -0.33 -10.32 -2.84
CA LYS A 9 -1.78 -10.13 -2.73
C LYS A 9 -2.27 -10.24 -1.29
N GLN A 10 -1.72 -11.16 -0.50
CA GLN A 10 -2.07 -11.32 0.90
C GLN A 10 -1.62 -10.10 1.73
N MET A 11 -0.39 -9.65 1.53
CA MET A 11 0.12 -8.43 2.18
C MET A 11 -0.75 -7.22 1.84
N LEU A 12 -1.16 -7.05 0.58
CA LEU A 12 -2.05 -5.94 0.18
C LEU A 12 -3.38 -5.96 0.94
N LYS A 13 -3.97 -7.16 1.12
CA LYS A 13 -5.23 -7.34 1.85
C LYS A 13 -5.09 -7.04 3.34
N GLU A 14 -4.01 -7.48 3.96
CA GLU A 14 -3.71 -7.18 5.37
C GLU A 14 -3.51 -5.67 5.57
N HIS A 15 -2.82 -5.00 4.64
CA HIS A 15 -2.58 -3.56 4.73
C HIS A 15 -3.83 -2.72 4.48
N GLN A 16 -4.80 -3.21 3.70
CA GLN A 16 -6.13 -2.60 3.55
C GLN A 16 -6.92 -2.62 4.87
N ILE A 17 -6.81 -3.70 5.66
CA ILE A 17 -7.47 -3.80 6.97
C ILE A 17 -6.79 -2.89 8.00
N ASP A 18 -5.45 -2.82 7.97
CA ASP A 18 -4.69 -1.95 8.88
C ASP A 18 -4.91 -0.47 8.57
N THR A 19 -5.18 -0.11 7.31
CA THR A 19 -5.48 1.29 6.93
C THR A 19 -6.82 1.78 7.45
N GLU A 20 -7.83 0.91 7.55
CA GLU A 20 -9.09 1.25 8.21
C GLU A 20 -8.93 1.46 9.73
N LYS A 21 -7.84 0.98 10.32
CA LYS A 21 -7.54 1.07 11.76
C LYS A 21 -6.44 2.07 12.14
N ALA A 22 -5.75 2.69 11.18
CA ALA A 22 -4.66 3.61 11.50
C ALA A 22 -5.20 4.90 12.15
N VAL A 23 -5.15 4.98 13.48
CA VAL A 23 -5.67 6.10 14.28
C VAL A 23 -4.56 7.13 14.56
N THR A 24 -3.28 6.76 14.42
CA THR A 24 -2.14 7.63 14.78
C THR A 24 -1.26 8.02 13.59
N PHE A 25 -0.59 9.18 13.70
CA PHE A 25 0.23 9.74 12.61
C PHE A 25 1.42 8.84 12.26
N GLU A 26 1.95 8.13 13.24
CA GLU A 26 3.02 7.14 13.03
C GLU A 26 2.53 5.94 12.19
N GLU A 27 1.31 5.43 12.46
CA GLU A 27 0.70 4.36 11.67
C GLU A 27 0.43 4.82 10.23
N TYR A 28 -0.02 6.06 10.05
CA TYR A 28 -0.17 6.67 8.73
C TYR A 28 1.14 6.73 7.94
N ILE A 29 2.21 7.24 8.56
CA ILE A 29 3.53 7.29 7.93
C ILE A 29 4.02 5.88 7.60
N ALA A 30 3.84 4.92 8.52
CA ALA A 30 4.24 3.53 8.31
C ALA A 30 3.50 2.89 7.12
N VAL A 31 2.17 3.06 7.02
CA VAL A 31 1.38 2.60 5.89
C VAL A 31 1.84 3.24 4.59
N ARG A 32 2.02 4.57 4.58
CA ARG A 32 2.41 5.31 3.38
C ARG A 32 3.76 4.85 2.84
N LEU A 33 4.74 4.63 3.71
CA LEU A 33 6.06 4.12 3.34
C LEU A 33 5.97 2.71 2.73
N LYS A 34 5.15 1.82 3.30
CA LYS A 34 4.94 0.47 2.75
C LYS A 34 4.26 0.49 1.38
N LEU A 35 3.30 1.39 1.17
CA LEU A 35 2.65 1.56 -0.14
C LEU A 35 3.65 2.06 -1.20
N GLN A 36 4.53 2.99 -0.85
CA GLN A 36 5.61 3.44 -1.74
C GLN A 36 6.58 2.31 -2.10
N GLU A 37 6.94 1.46 -1.13
CA GLU A 37 7.79 0.29 -1.37
C GLU A 37 7.11 -0.70 -2.33
N LEU A 38 5.81 -0.97 -2.15
CA LEU A 38 5.01 -1.83 -3.02
C LEU A 38 4.92 -1.25 -4.44
N MET A 39 4.70 0.05 -4.59
CA MET A 39 4.72 0.73 -5.89
C MET A 39 6.06 0.54 -6.61
N GLY A 40 7.19 0.67 -5.90
CA GLY A 40 8.51 0.40 -6.46
C GLY A 40 8.66 -1.05 -6.95
N LYS A 41 8.17 -2.02 -6.16
CA LYS A 41 8.16 -3.44 -6.54
C LYS A 41 7.29 -3.68 -7.76
N PHE A 42 6.07 -3.12 -7.82
CA PHE A 42 5.16 -3.28 -8.96
C PHE A 42 5.71 -2.66 -10.24
N ALA A 43 6.29 -1.46 -10.15
CA ALA A 43 6.95 -0.81 -11.29
C ALA A 43 8.12 -1.66 -11.82
N SER A 44 8.90 -2.30 -10.94
CA SER A 44 10.04 -3.14 -11.34
C SER A 44 9.64 -4.41 -12.10
N ILE A 45 8.40 -4.89 -11.93
CA ILE A 45 7.87 -6.10 -12.58
C ILE A 45 6.84 -5.79 -13.67
N GLY A 46 6.56 -4.51 -13.96
CA GLY A 46 5.60 -4.09 -14.99
C GLY A 46 4.13 -4.28 -14.62
N GLU A 47 3.82 -4.50 -13.34
CA GLU A 47 2.45 -4.73 -12.84
C GLU A 47 1.73 -3.39 -12.59
N TRP A 48 1.39 -2.68 -13.67
CA TRP A 48 0.83 -1.33 -13.61
C TRP A 48 -0.56 -1.26 -12.97
N ASP A 49 -1.38 -2.31 -13.06
CA ASP A 49 -2.69 -2.37 -12.38
C ASP A 49 -2.53 -2.39 -10.84
N LEU A 50 -1.55 -3.14 -10.34
CA LEU A 50 -1.23 -3.20 -8.92
C LEU A 50 -0.56 -1.90 -8.44
N TYR A 51 0.30 -1.32 -9.28
CA TYR A 51 0.86 0.02 -9.04
C TYR A 51 -0.24 1.06 -8.86
N GLN A 52 -1.21 1.10 -9.78
CA GLN A 52 -2.31 2.06 -9.73
C GLN A 52 -3.16 1.87 -8.47
N LYS A 53 -3.48 0.63 -8.12
CA LYS A 53 -4.22 0.32 -6.87
C LYS A 53 -3.49 0.77 -5.61
N ALA A 54 -2.17 0.63 -5.56
CA ALA A 54 -1.37 1.12 -4.43
C ALA A 54 -1.33 2.65 -4.37
N ALA A 55 -1.26 3.32 -5.53
CA ALA A 55 -1.32 4.78 -5.63
C ALA A 55 -2.69 5.33 -5.18
N ASP A 56 -3.78 4.71 -5.61
CA ASP A 56 -5.15 5.08 -5.22
C ASP A 56 -5.35 4.91 -3.71
N LEU A 57 -4.83 3.83 -3.12
CA LEU A 57 -4.86 3.62 -1.67
C LEU A 57 -4.08 4.72 -0.93
N MET A 58 -2.91 5.11 -1.45
CA MET A 58 -2.08 6.18 -0.87
C MET A 58 -2.80 7.55 -0.91
N MET A 59 -3.55 7.83 -1.99
CA MET A 59 -4.37 9.04 -2.09
C MET A 59 -5.53 9.00 -1.10
N HIS A 60 -6.21 7.85 -0.94
CA HIS A 60 -7.34 7.70 -0.03
C HIS A 60 -6.95 7.95 1.43
N ILE A 61 -5.85 7.35 1.90
CA ILE A 61 -5.36 7.53 3.27
C ILE A 61 -4.89 8.98 3.52
N GLY A 62 -4.32 9.63 2.50
CA GLY A 62 -3.89 11.03 2.59
C GLY A 62 -5.09 11.97 2.75
N ILE A 63 -6.18 11.71 2.04
CA ILE A 63 -7.42 12.48 2.17
C ILE A 63 -8.07 12.28 3.55
N GLN A 64 -8.03 11.06 4.11
CA GLN A 64 -8.54 10.80 5.46
C GLN A 64 -7.75 11.52 6.56
N TRP A 65 -6.44 11.68 6.38
CA TRP A 65 -5.56 12.36 7.35
C TRP A 65 -5.55 13.90 7.26
N MET A 66 -5.91 14.47 6.11
CA MET A 66 -6.00 15.94 5.93
C MET A 66 -7.36 16.53 6.34
N LYS A 67 -8.32 15.68 6.73
CA LYS A 67 -9.63 16.09 7.24
C LYS A 67 -9.59 16.35 8.75
#